data_AF-A0A0F9LE80-F1
#
_entry.id   AF-A0A0F9LE80-F1
#
_cell.length_a   1.000
_cell.length_b   1.000
_cell.length_c   1.000
_cell.angle_alpha   90.00
_cell.angle_beta   90.00
_cell.angle_gamma   90.00
#
_symmetry.space_group_name_H-M   'P 1'
#
loop_
_entity.id
_entity.type
_entity.pdbx_description
1 polymer ?
#
loop_
_entity_poly.entity_id
_entity_poly.type
_entity_poly.pdbx_seq_one_letter_code
_entity_poly.pdbx_strand_id
1 'polypeptide(L)' 'MGFHRQCKLIKGDATTVSWLPEEFAEVDKIVNLKDNGVWVDGWKVDFVGTRLPTEYVINRSQDYNNTRKASDI' A
#
# COMPACT_ATOMS: atom_id res chain seq x y z
N MET A 1 -5.46 13.68 14.12
CA MET A 1 -4.33 13.02 13.44
C MET A 1 -4.75 11.63 12.99
N GLY A 2 -4.54 11.29 11.71
CA GLY A 2 -4.74 9.92 11.23
C GLY A 2 -3.47 9.06 11.43
N PHE A 3 -3.65 7.75 11.46
CA PHE A 3 -2.57 6.77 11.45
C PHE A 3 -2.68 5.89 10.22
N HIS A 4 -1.52 5.50 9.70
CA HIS A 4 -1.41 4.54 8.62
C HIS A 4 -0.60 3.34 9.11
N ARG A 5 -0.90 2.16 8.57
CA ARG A 5 -0.16 0.94 8.84
C ARG A 5 0.44 0.38 7.56
N GLN A 6 1.67 -0.09 7.68
CA GLN A 6 2.35 -0.77 6.59
C GLN A 6 1.72 -2.13 6.39
N CYS A 7 1.00 -2.30 5.29
CA CYS A 7 0.32 -3.54 4.98
C CYS A 7 1.03 -4.22 3.81
N LYS A 8 1.23 -5.53 3.94
CA LYS A 8 1.61 -6.38 2.82
C LYS A 8 0.34 -6.84 2.15
N LEU A 9 0.27 -6.61 0.86
CA LEU A 9 -0.87 -6.88 0.01
C LEU A 9 -0.49 -7.95 -1.00
N ILE A 10 -1.39 -8.89 -1.23
CA ILE A 10 -1.22 -9.98 -2.19
C ILE A 10 -2.39 -9.99 -3.17
N LYS A 11 -2.10 -10.25 -4.44
CA LYS A 11 -3.09 -10.45 -5.50
C LYS A 11 -2.59 -11.53 -6.45
N GLY A 12 -3.08 -12.75 -6.28
CA GLY A 12 -2.54 -13.91 -6.98
C GLY A 12 -1.07 -14.13 -6.60
N ASP A 13 -0.18 -14.12 -7.59
CA ASP A 13 1.28 -14.23 -7.39
C ASP A 13 1.97 -12.89 -7.08
N ALA A 14 1.27 -11.76 -7.29
CA ALA A 14 1.82 -10.44 -7.03
C ALA A 14 1.74 -10.09 -5.54
N THR A 15 2.84 -9.56 -5.01
CA THR A 15 2.92 -9.00 -3.66
C THR A 15 3.38 -7.56 -3.72
N THR A 16 2.78 -6.68 -2.93
CA THR A 16 3.23 -5.29 -2.75
C THR A 16 3.12 -4.87 -1.29
N VAL A 17 3.82 -3.82 -0.92
CA VAL A 17 3.71 -3.22 0.41
C VAL A 17 3.16 -1.81 0.26
N SER A 18 2.13 -1.47 1.02
CA SER A 18 1.50 -0.16 0.95
C SER A 18 1.04 0.30 2.32
N TRP A 19 1.11 1.60 2.55
CA TRP A 19 0.62 2.20 3.77
C TRP A 19 -0.86 2.49 3.63
N LEU A 20 -1.67 1.74 4.36
CA LEU A 20 -3.12 1.91 4.38
C LEU A 20 -3.53 2.67 5.63
N PRO A 21 -4.57 3.51 5.56
CA PRO A 21 -5.19 4.05 6.77
C PRO A 21 -5.60 2.91 7.69
N GLU A 22 -5.54 3.14 9.00
CA GLU A 22 -5.81 2.10 10.00
C GLU A 22 -7.17 1.40 9.83
N GLU A 23 -8.18 2.10 9.30
CA GLU A 23 -9.50 1.54 9.00
C GLU A 23 -9.51 0.49 7.87
N PHE A 24 -8.51 0.51 6.98
CA PHE A 24 -8.34 -0.44 5.88
C PHE A 24 -7.24 -1.47 6.14
N ALA A 25 -6.43 -1.25 7.18
CA ALA A 25 -5.31 -2.11 7.56
C ALA A 25 -5.77 -3.32 8.39
N GLU A 26 -6.60 -4.17 7.78
CA GLU A 26 -7.16 -5.37 8.41
C GLU A 26 -6.79 -6.60 7.58
N VAL A 27 -6.27 -7.64 8.23
CA VAL A 27 -5.87 -8.88 7.55
C VAL A 27 -7.07 -9.54 6.86
N ASP A 28 -6.83 -10.13 5.68
CA ASP A 28 -7.82 -10.72 4.77
C ASP A 28 -8.79 -9.71 4.12
N LYS A 29 -8.70 -8.42 4.47
CA LYS A 29 -9.48 -7.38 3.82
C LYS A 29 -9.02 -7.17 2.38
N ILE A 30 -9.98 -7.00 1.47
CA ILE A 30 -9.71 -6.64 0.08
C ILE A 30 -9.76 -5.13 -0.04
N VAL A 31 -8.68 -4.55 -0.57
CA VAL A 31 -8.52 -3.13 -0.80
C VAL A 31 -8.21 -2.85 -2.27
N ASN A 32 -8.47 -1.62 -2.67
CA ASN A 32 -8.16 -1.12 -4.00
C ASN A 32 -6.94 -0.21 -3.88
N LEU A 33 -5.93 -0.43 -4.72
CA LEU A 33 -4.77 0.44 -4.79
C LEU A 33 -4.82 1.24 -6.08
N LYS A 34 -4.47 2.51 -6.01
CA LYS A 34 -4.34 3.36 -7.19
C LYS A 34 -2.91 3.26 -7.71
N ASP A 35 -2.74 2.62 -8.86
CA ASP A 35 -1.47 2.48 -9.57
C ASP A 35 -1.54 3.29 -10.88
N ASN A 36 -0.61 4.23 -11.10
CA ASN A 36 -0.55 5.06 -12.31
C ASN A 36 -1.87 5.77 -12.71
N GLY A 37 -2.70 6.15 -11.71
CA GLY A 37 -3.98 6.80 -11.97
C GLY A 37 -5.16 5.83 -12.14
N VAL A 38 -4.89 4.54 -12.29
CA VAL A 38 -5.89 3.48 -12.43
C VAL A 38 -6.10 2.79 -11.08
N TRP A 39 -7.35 2.60 -10.69
CA TRP A 39 -7.68 1.79 -9.53
C TRP A 39 -7.57 0.31 -9.88
N VAL A 40 -6.70 -0.40 -9.19
CA VAL A 40 -6.55 -1.85 -9.27
C VAL A 40 -7.23 -2.45 -8.04
N ASP A 41 -8.34 -3.14 -8.26
CA ASP A 41 -9.07 -3.90 -7.24
C ASP A 41 -8.39 -5.25 -6.95
N GLY A 42 -8.82 -5.92 -5.87
CA GLY A 42 -8.44 -7.31 -5.59
C GLY A 42 -7.12 -7.49 -4.84
N TRP A 43 -6.59 -6.46 -4.18
CA TRP A 43 -5.45 -6.61 -3.28
C TRP A 43 -5.93 -7.06 -1.91
N LYS A 44 -5.54 -8.26 -1.50
CA LYS A 44 -5.86 -8.80 -0.18
C LYS A 44 -4.75 -8.46 0.81
N VAL A 45 -5.12 -7.99 1.99
CA VAL A 45 -4.16 -7.75 3.08
C VAL A 45 -3.70 -9.08 3.65
N ASP A 46 -2.44 -9.43 3.37
CA ASP A 46 -1.77 -10.62 3.90
C ASP A 46 -1.26 -10.37 5.32
N PHE A 47 -0.71 -9.18 5.54
CA PHE A 47 -0.07 -8.83 6.81
C PHE A 47 -0.20 -7.34 7.12
N VAL A 48 -0.42 -7.01 8.39
CA VAL A 48 -0.47 -5.65 8.91
C VAL A 48 0.68 -5.46 9.89
N GLY A 49 1.59 -4.56 9.56
CA GLY A 49 2.79 -4.28 10.35
C GLY A 49 2.71 -2.95 11.10
N THR A 50 3.82 -2.21 11.04
CA THR A 50 4.06 -0.98 11.81
C THR A 50 2.98 0.07 11.60
N ARG A 51 2.59 0.73 12.68
CA ARG A 51 1.69 1.90 12.70
C ARG A 51 2.52 3.18 12.78
N LEU A 52 2.32 4.10 11.85
CA LEU A 52 2.96 5.41 11.84
C LEU A 52 1.93 6.54 11.69
N PRO A 53 2.22 7.75 12.18
CA PRO A 53 1.36 8.91 11.95
C PRO A 53 1.36 9.27 10.46
N THR A 54 0.22 9.76 9.96
CA THR A 54 0.04 10.13 8.55
C THR A 54 1.12 11.09 8.04
N GLU A 55 1.57 12.06 8.83
CA GLU A 55 2.62 13.01 8.44
C GLU A 55 3.94 12.31 8.05
N TYR A 56 4.35 11.28 8.79
CA TYR A 56 5.56 10.50 8.54
C TYR A 56 5.41 9.62 7.29
N VAL A 57 4.21 9.06 7.11
CA VAL A 57 3.92 8.18 5.97
C VAL A 57 3.83 8.97 4.67
N ILE A 58 3.17 10.13 4.66
CA ILE A 58 3.09 10.97 3.45
C ILE A 58 4.50 11.42 3.03
N ASN A 59 5.34 11.84 3.99
CA ASN A 59 6.70 12.28 3.69
C ASN A 59 7.56 11.15 3.08
N ARG A 60 7.36 9.90 3.50
CA ARG A 60 8.18 8.75 3.08
C ARG A 60 7.57 7.91 1.94
N SER A 61 6.26 8.02 1.70
CA SER A 61 5.59 7.26 0.63
C SER A 61 5.84 7.82 -0.77
N GLN A 62 6.29 9.09 -0.86
CA GLN A 62 6.68 9.69 -2.13
C GLN A 62 7.85 8.93 -2.81
N ASP A 63 8.67 8.21 -2.04
CA ASP A 63 9.74 7.37 -2.57
C ASP A 63 9.24 6.11 -3.30
N TYR A 64 8.04 5.60 -3.01
CA TYR A 64 7.54 4.38 -3.66
C TYR A 64 6.90 4.63 -5.04
N ASN A 65 6.53 5.88 -5.35
CA ASN A 65 5.94 6.22 -6.66
C ASN A 65 7.00 6.38 -7.77
N ASN A 66 8.30 6.30 -7.45
CA ASN A 66 9.36 6.56 -8.42
C ASN A 66 10.09 5.30 -8.93
N THR A 67 9.81 4.11 -8.39
CA THR A 67 10.55 2.88 -8.76
C THR A 67 9.85 2.00 -9.78
N ARG A 68 8.64 2.36 -10.26
CA ARG A 68 7.97 1.69 -11.40
C ARG A 68 7.87 2.57 -12.64
N LYS A 69 8.72 3.59 -12.77
CA LYS A 69 9.03 4.19 -14.07
C LYS A 69 10.30 3.53 -14.60
N ALA A 70 10.13 2.69 -15.60
CA ALA A 70 11.16 2.17 -16.50
C ALA A 70 12.26 1.30 -15.88
N SER A 71 11.98 0.00 -15.78
CA SER A 71 12.95 -0.99 -16.26
C SER A 71 12.20 -1.96 -17.17
N ASP A 72 11.80 -1.42 -18.31
CA ASP A 72 11.65 -2.17 -19.56
C ASP A 72 12.96 -1.91 -20.32
N ILE A 73 13.58 -2.99 -20.79
CA ILE A 73 14.93 -3.07 -21.37
C ILE A 73 15.00 -2.46 -22.78
#